data_AF-A0A918RQL4-F1
#
_entry.id   AF-A0A918RQL4-F1
#
_cell.length_a   1.000
_cell.length_b   1.000
_cell.length_c   1.000
_cell.angle_alpha   90.00
_cell.angle_beta   90.00
_cell.angle_gamma   90.00
#
_symmetry.space_group_name_H-M   'P 1'
#
loop_
_entity.id
_entity.type
_entity.pdbx_description
1 polymer ?
#
loop_
_entity_poly.entity_id
_entity_poly.type
_entity_poly.pdbx_seq_one_letter_code
_entity_poly.pdbx_strand_id
1 'polypeptide(L)'
;MGIVVTIAMLFGLIVLRPTPWRHEPNKTVALPMVVISAFLLSVCGLWNVGYGVVNLTAFWGWAALLSGVTMVIAAAVIFLYHGQAARVTFTWVDIMKPWVTALLAGFFLLYSVTLVQLNLGYSIIG
;
A
#
# COMPACT_ATOMS: atom_id res chain seq x y z
N MET A 1 -9.61 -5.18 11.64
CA MET A 1 -8.27 -4.81 11.10
C MET A 1 -8.21 -4.95 9.58
N GLY A 2 -8.44 -6.14 9.01
CA GLY A 2 -8.24 -6.41 7.57
C GLY A 2 -8.98 -5.48 6.61
N ILE A 3 -10.26 -5.18 6.85
CA ILE A 3 -11.08 -4.34 5.94
C ILE A 3 -10.47 -2.93 5.79
N VAL A 4 -10.14 -2.27 6.90
CA VAL A 4 -9.59 -0.91 6.90
C VAL A 4 -8.24 -0.86 6.16
N VAL A 5 -7.38 -1.85 6.43
CA VAL A 5 -6.08 -1.99 5.75
C VAL A 5 -6.26 -2.21 4.24
N THR A 6 -7.22 -3.04 3.85
CA THR A 6 -7.55 -3.32 2.44
C THR A 6 -8.04 -2.06 1.71
N ILE A 7 -8.89 -1.26 2.36
CA ILE A 7 -9.36 0.02 1.82
C ILE A 7 -8.19 0.99 1.68
N ALA A 8 -7.33 1.12 2.70
CA ALA A 8 -6.16 2.00 2.62
C ALA A 8 -5.20 1.60 1.48
N MET A 9 -4.97 0.30 1.28
CA MET A 9 -4.19 -0.21 0.15
C MET A 9 -4.85 0.14 -1.19
N LEU A 10 -6.18 0.02 -1.30
CA LEU A 10 -6.91 0.39 -2.51
C LEU A 10 -6.73 1.87 -2.86
N PHE A 11 -6.87 2.77 -1.88
CA PHE A 11 -6.59 4.20 -2.08
C PHE A 11 -5.16 4.44 -2.56
N GLY A 12 -4.20 3.75 -1.94
CA GLY A 12 -2.81 3.75 -2.37
C GLY A 12 -2.61 3.35 -3.83
N LEU A 13 -3.23 2.24 -4.25
CA LEU A 13 -3.17 1.73 -5.62
C LEU A 13 -3.82 2.67 -6.63
N ILE A 14 -4.91 3.35 -6.26
CA ILE A 14 -5.56 4.33 -7.12
C ILE A 14 -4.63 5.52 -7.38
N VAL A 15 -3.92 5.99 -6.35
CA VAL A 15 -3.00 7.13 -6.46
C VAL A 15 -1.66 6.74 -7.10
N LEU A 16 -1.15 5.54 -6.85
CA LEU A 16 0.14 5.06 -7.38
C LEU A 16 0.11 4.68 -8.87
N ARG A 17 -0.99 4.96 -9.59
CA ARG A 17 -0.99 4.95 -11.06
C ARG A 17 0.21 5.74 -11.61
N PRO A 18 0.89 5.28 -12.67
CA PRO A 18 0.38 4.36 -13.68
C PRO A 18 0.88 2.94 -13.53
N THR A 19 0.12 2.03 -14.14
CA THR A 19 0.59 0.70 -14.50
C THR A 19 1.81 0.79 -15.43
N PRO A 20 2.80 -0.11 -15.31
CA PRO A 20 4.05 -0.04 -16.08
C PRO A 20 3.86 -0.03 -17.61
N TRP A 21 2.68 -0.43 -18.10
CA TRP A 21 2.31 -0.49 -19.51
C TRP A 21 1.66 0.78 -20.06
N ARG A 22 1.39 1.81 -19.25
CA ARG A 22 0.69 3.03 -19.70
C ARG A 22 1.43 4.30 -19.29
N HIS A 23 2.03 4.98 -20.27
CA HIS A 23 2.47 6.37 -20.09
C HIS A 23 1.24 7.28 -20.05
N GLU A 24 0.69 7.53 -18.87
CA GLU A 24 -0.32 8.57 -18.68
C GLU A 24 0.37 9.91 -18.43
N PRO A 25 -0.13 11.03 -19.00
CA PRO A 25 0.39 12.35 -18.72
C PRO A 25 0.26 12.62 -17.22
N ASN A 26 1.42 12.77 -16.61
CA ASN A 26 1.66 12.99 -15.20
C ASN A 26 0.76 14.13 -14.68
N LYS A 27 0.01 13.91 -13.59
CA LYS A 27 -0.82 14.88 -12.81
C LYS A 27 -2.36 14.90 -13.01
N THR A 28 -3.03 13.77 -13.24
CA THR A 28 -4.51 13.74 -13.24
C THR A 28 -5.15 13.50 -11.86
N VAL A 29 -4.37 13.16 -10.83
CA VAL A 29 -4.91 12.88 -9.49
C VAL A 29 -5.03 14.16 -8.68
N ALA A 30 -6.23 14.42 -8.12
CA ALA A 30 -6.48 15.59 -7.29
C ALA A 30 -5.63 15.58 -6.02
N LEU A 31 -5.00 16.71 -5.69
CA LEU A 31 -4.11 16.87 -4.52
C LEU A 31 -4.73 16.40 -3.19
N PRO A 32 -6.04 16.64 -2.90
CA PRO A 32 -6.67 16.09 -1.69
C PRO A 32 -6.63 14.56 -1.64
N MET A 33 -6.82 13.90 -2.77
CA MET A 33 -6.81 12.43 -2.85
C MET A 33 -5.40 11.86 -2.61
N VAL A 34 -4.37 12.56 -3.09
CA VAL A 34 -2.96 12.23 -2.81
C VAL A 34 -2.69 12.31 -1.31
N VAL A 35 -3.06 13.42 -0.67
CA VAL A 35 -2.84 13.65 0.77
C VAL A 35 -3.59 12.63 1.61
N ILE A 36 -4.87 12.40 1.32
CA ILE A 36 -5.70 11.42 2.04
C ILE A 36 -5.11 10.02 1.91
N SER A 37 -4.73 9.61 0.70
CA SER A 37 -4.19 8.25 0.48
C SER A 37 -2.84 8.06 1.16
N ALA A 38 -1.94 9.04 1.08
CA ALA A 38 -0.65 9.00 1.78
C ALA A 38 -0.84 8.94 3.30
N PHE A 39 -1.77 9.73 3.85
CA PHE A 39 -2.08 9.72 5.27
C PHE A 39 -2.65 8.35 5.72
N LEU A 40 -3.66 7.84 5.01
CA LEU A 40 -4.26 6.54 5.30
C LEU A 40 -3.24 5.40 5.26
N LEU A 41 -2.40 5.35 4.22
CA LEU A 41 -1.33 4.37 4.10
C LEU A 41 -0.31 4.49 5.24
N SER A 42 0.05 5.71 5.64
CA SER A 42 1.03 5.93 6.72
C SER A 42 0.50 5.45 8.07
N VAL A 43 -0.71 5.88 8.44
CA VAL A 43 -1.34 5.52 9.72
C VAL A 43 -1.64 4.03 9.79
N CYS A 44 -2.27 3.48 8.75
CA CYS A 44 -2.60 2.06 8.71
C CYS A 44 -1.34 1.19 8.58
N GLY A 45 -0.32 1.66 7.84
CA GLY A 45 0.95 0.97 7.69
C GLY A 45 1.70 0.85 9.02
N LEU A 46 1.85 1.97 9.75
CA LEU A 46 2.47 1.97 11.08
C LEU A 46 1.69 1.11 12.08
N TRP A 47 0.36 1.16 12.04
CA TRP A 47 -0.48 0.27 12.84
C TRP A 47 -0.20 -1.21 12.54
N ASN A 48 -0.10 -1.58 11.25
CA ASN A 48 0.13 -2.96 10.83
C ASN A 48 1.55 -3.43 11.17
N VAL A 49 2.54 -2.55 11.09
CA VAL A 49 3.91 -2.83 11.58
C VAL A 49 3.88 -3.09 13.08
N GLY A 50 3.23 -2.23 13.86
CA GLY A 50 3.09 -2.41 15.31
C GLY A 50 2.43 -3.74 15.67
N TYR A 51 1.35 -4.10 14.98
CA TYR A 51 0.70 -5.40 15.16
C TYR A 51 1.62 -6.57 14.76
N GLY A 52 2.34 -6.44 13.64
CA GLY A 52 3.24 -7.49 13.14
C GLY A 52 4.43 -7.75 14.04
N VAL A 53 5.04 -6.71 14.62
CA VAL A 53 6.16 -6.83 15.57
C VAL A 53 5.75 -7.60 16.83
N VAL A 54 4.51 -7.44 17.30
CA VAL A 54 4.00 -8.17 18.47
C VAL A 54 3.68 -9.64 18.14
N ASN A 55 3.38 -9.97 16.88
CA ASN A 55 2.88 -11.28 16.46
C ASN A 55 3.82 -12.04 15.51
N LEU A 56 5.14 -11.87 15.64
CA LEU A 56 6.15 -12.46 14.73
C LEU A 56 6.15 -14.00 14.66
N THR A 57 5.49 -14.69 15.59
CA THR A 57 5.37 -16.16 15.58
C THR A 57 4.24 -16.66 14.68
N ALA A 58 3.31 -15.78 14.28
CA ALA A 58 2.16 -16.12 13.46
C ALA A 58 2.34 -15.68 12.00
N PHE A 59 1.82 -16.47 11.06
CA PHE A 59 1.77 -16.11 9.64
C PHE A 59 1.17 -14.72 9.42
N TRP A 60 0.07 -14.42 10.12
CA TRP A 60 -0.61 -13.12 10.05
C TRP A 60 0.21 -11.96 10.62
N GLY A 61 1.12 -12.21 11.56
CA GLY A 61 2.03 -11.19 12.06
C GLY A 61 3.09 -10.82 11.02
N TRP A 62 3.67 -11.81 10.32
CA TRP A 62 4.56 -11.56 9.20
C TRP A 62 3.85 -10.83 8.05
N ALA A 63 2.65 -11.28 7.69
CA ALA A 63 1.85 -10.62 6.66
C ALA A 63 1.55 -9.17 7.03
N ALA A 64 1.17 -8.90 8.28
CA ALA A 64 0.92 -7.55 8.78
C ALA A 64 2.18 -6.66 8.77
N LEU A 65 3.33 -7.22 9.17
CA LEU A 65 4.60 -6.49 9.17
C LEU A 65 5.04 -6.10 7.75
N LEU A 66 5.09 -7.07 6.84
CA LEU A 66 5.55 -6.84 5.46
C LEU A 66 4.59 -5.91 4.70
N SER A 67 3.28 -6.11 4.86
CA SER A 67 2.29 -5.23 4.26
C SER A 67 2.30 -3.82 4.89
N GLY A 68 2.53 -3.72 6.20
CA GLY A 68 2.70 -2.44 6.89
C GLY A 68 3.91 -1.64 6.39
N VAL A 69 5.07 -2.30 6.26
CA VAL A 69 6.28 -1.67 5.70
C VAL A 69 6.04 -1.22 4.26
N THR A 70 5.40 -2.04 3.43
CA THR A 70 5.09 -1.66 2.04
C THR A 70 4.10 -0.50 1.95
N MET A 71 3.11 -0.41 2.86
CA MET A 71 2.21 0.75 2.93
C MET A 71 2.95 2.05 3.29
N VAL A 72 3.89 1.99 4.23
CA VAL A 72 4.72 3.16 4.60
C VAL A 72 5.62 3.59 3.44
N ILE A 73 6.26 2.64 2.76
CA ILE A 73 7.06 2.92 1.56
C ILE A 73 6.19 3.51 0.45
N ALA A 74 4.99 2.96 0.23
CA ALA A 74 4.01 3.49 -0.73
C ALA A 74 3.61 4.93 -0.42
N ALA A 75 3.35 5.26 0.85
CA ALA A 75 3.04 6.63 1.27
C ALA A 75 4.22 7.59 0.97
N ALA A 76 5.45 7.17 1.26
CA ALA A 76 6.65 7.95 0.96
C ALA A 76 6.80 8.18 -0.55
N VAL A 77 6.60 7.14 -1.38
CA VAL A 77 6.62 7.26 -2.85
C VAL A 77 5.56 8.23 -3.35
N ILE A 78 4.33 8.17 -2.83
CA ILE A 78 3.25 9.09 -3.19
C ILE A 78 3.64 10.54 -2.86
N PHE A 79 4.18 10.76 -1.66
CA PHE A 79 4.57 12.08 -1.19
C PHE A 79 5.74 12.66 -1.99
N LEU A 80 6.77 11.86 -2.28
CA LEU A 80 7.94 12.29 -3.06
C LEU A 80 7.61 12.54 -4.54
N TYR A 81 6.65 11.80 -5.10
CA TYR A 81 6.26 11.96 -6.50
C TYR A 81 5.39 13.19 -6.74
N HIS A 82 4.53 13.56 -5.78
CA HIS A 82 3.58 14.67 -5.91
C HIS A 82 3.98 15.95 -5.14
N GLY A 83 4.75 15.80 -4.06
CA GLY A 83 5.35 16.91 -3.33
C GLY A 83 6.54 17.43 -4.12
N GLN A 84 6.45 18.66 -4.62
CA GLN A 84 7.41 19.29 -5.55
C GLN A 84 8.84 19.52 -4.99
N ALA A 85 9.28 18.78 -3.98
CA ALA A 85 10.60 18.91 -3.35
C ALA A 85 11.64 18.04 -4.08
N ALA A 86 12.56 18.73 -4.75
CA ALA A 86 13.83 18.25 -5.32
C ALA A 86 13.79 17.75 -6.77
N ARG A 87 14.23 18.65 -7.66
CA ARG A 87 14.68 18.44 -9.05
C ARG A 87 15.80 17.39 -9.23
N VAL A 88 16.07 16.49 -8.28
CA VAL A 88 17.35 15.75 -8.20
C VAL A 88 17.24 14.22 -8.07
N THR A 89 16.08 13.63 -7.80
CA THR A 89 15.98 12.15 -7.54
C THR A 89 14.84 11.45 -8.27
N PHE A 90 14.51 11.90 -9.48
CA PHE A 90 13.41 11.34 -10.29
C PHE A 90 13.66 9.86 -10.69
N THR A 91 14.91 9.43 -10.87
CA THR A 91 15.24 8.08 -11.35
C THR A 91 14.92 6.96 -10.36
N TRP A 92 15.23 7.12 -9.06
CA TRP A 92 15.01 6.05 -8.09
C TRP A 92 13.53 5.82 -7.80
N VAL A 93 12.75 6.89 -7.68
CA VAL A 93 11.30 6.79 -7.42
C VAL A 93 10.58 6.15 -8.61
N ASP A 94 10.95 6.50 -9.84
CA ASP A 94 10.38 5.90 -11.06
C ASP A 94 10.70 4.40 -11.16
N ILE A 95 11.89 3.98 -10.74
CA ILE A 95 12.27 2.55 -10.71
C ILE A 95 11.52 1.82 -9.59
N MET A 96 11.42 2.41 -8.40
CA MET A 96 10.79 1.74 -7.24
C MET A 96 9.27 1.69 -7.31
N LYS A 97 8.63 2.70 -7.92
CA LYS A 97 7.18 2.83 -8.04
C LYS A 97 6.48 1.55 -8.56
N PRO A 98 6.89 0.92 -9.69
CA PRO A 98 6.24 -0.29 -10.16
C PRO A 98 6.35 -1.46 -9.17
N TRP A 99 7.51 -1.62 -8.51
CA TRP A 99 7.71 -2.68 -7.52
C TRP A 99 6.86 -2.48 -6.27
N VAL A 100 6.83 -1.26 -5.75
CA VAL A 100 6.01 -0.91 -4.57
C VAL A 100 4.53 -1.08 -4.90
N THR A 101 4.11 -0.68 -6.10
CA THR A 101 2.72 -0.85 -6.57
C THR A 101 2.36 -2.33 -6.72
N ALA A 102 3.24 -3.14 -7.30
CA ALA A 102 3.03 -4.58 -7.44
C ALA A 102 2.95 -5.30 -6.09
N LEU A 103 3.84 -4.96 -5.14
CA LEU A 103 3.81 -5.50 -3.79
C LEU A 103 2.53 -5.08 -3.04
N LEU A 104 2.16 -3.80 -3.12
CA LEU A 104 0.93 -3.29 -2.51
C LEU A 104 -0.31 -3.99 -3.10
N ALA A 105 -0.31 -4.26 -4.41
CA ALA A 105 -1.37 -5.01 -5.09
C ALA A 105 -1.41 -6.47 -4.63
N GLY A 106 -0.26 -7.12 -4.47
CA GLY A 106 -0.16 -8.47 -3.93
C GLY A 106 -0.74 -8.59 -2.52
N PHE A 107 -0.38 -7.66 -1.63
CA PHE A 107 -0.95 -7.63 -0.27
C PHE A 107 -2.43 -7.25 -0.25
N PHE A 108 -2.87 -6.34 -1.12
CA PHE A 108 -4.29 -6.03 -1.27
C PHE A 108 -5.08 -7.27 -1.68
N LEU A 109 -4.58 -8.05 -2.66
CA LEU A 109 -5.23 -9.29 -3.08
C LEU A 109 -5.27 -10.31 -1.94
N LEU A 110 -4.15 -10.51 -1.24
CA LEU A 110 -4.09 -11.39 -0.06
C LEU A 110 -5.15 -11.02 0.99
N TYR A 111 -5.20 -9.74 1.39
CA TYR A 111 -6.17 -9.27 2.38
C TYR A 111 -7.63 -9.33 1.86
N SER A 112 -7.87 -8.99 0.60
CA SER A 112 -9.22 -9.03 0.03
C SER A 112 -9.77 -10.46 -0.07
N VAL A 113 -8.97 -11.41 -0.55
CA VAL A 113 -9.36 -12.83 -0.67
C VAL A 113 -9.65 -13.41 0.71
N THR A 114 -8.80 -13.13 1.69
CA THR A 114 -8.96 -13.65 3.05
C THR A 114 -10.20 -13.07 3.75
N LEU A 115 -10.55 -11.80 3.50
CA LEU A 115 -11.81 -11.22 3.95
C LEU A 115 -13.04 -11.87 3.29
N VAL A 116 -12.98 -12.16 2.00
CA VAL A 116 -14.05 -12.87 1.29
C VAL A 116 -14.23 -14.28 1.85
N GLN A 117 -13.14 -15.02 2.05
CA GLN A 117 -13.16 -16.36 2.62
C GLN A 117 -13.76 -16.36 4.03
N LEU A 118 -13.37 -15.42 4.89
CA LEU A 118 -13.95 -15.25 6.22
C LEU A 118 -15.45 -14.98 6.17
N ASN A 119 -15.88 -14.11 5.27
CA ASN A 119 -17.30 -13.75 5.16
C ASN A 119 -18.15 -14.92 4.61
N LEU A 120 -17.54 -15.81 3.83
CA LEU A 120 -18.14 -17.06 3.36
C LEU A 120 -18.03 -18.22 4.37
N GLY A 121 -17.39 -18.00 5.53
CA GLY A 121 -17.24 -19.00 6.58
C GLY A 121 -16.15 -20.05 6.33
N TYR A 122 -15.25 -19.83 5.35
CA TYR A 122 -14.13 -20.73 5.10
C TYR A 122 -12.98 -20.49 6.09
N SER A 123 -12.33 -21.58 6.52
CA SER A 123 -11.10 -21.47 7.31
C SER A 123 -9.95 -20.97 6.44
N ILE A 124 -9.26 -19.94 6.91
CA ILE A 124 -8.11 -19.32 6.21
C ILE A 124 -6.78 -19.98 6.59
N ILE A 125 -6.77 -20.73 7.70
CA ILE A 125 -5.63 -21.50 8.20
C ILE A 125 -6.19 -22.80 8.76
N GLY A 126 -5.91 -23.90 8.08
CA GLY A 126 -6.01 -25.26 8.63
C GLY A 126 -4.69 -25.65 9.27
#